data_AF-A0A2E7DSH9-F1
#
_entry.id   AF-A0A2E7DSH9-F1
#
_cell.length_a   1.000
_cell.length_b   1.000
_cell.length_c   1.000
_cell.angle_alpha   90.00
_cell.angle_beta   90.00
_cell.angle_gamma   90.00
#
_symmetry.space_group_name_H-M   'P 1'
#
loop_
_entity.id
_entity.type
_entity.pdbx_description
1 polymer ?
#
loop_
_entity_poly.entity_id
_entity_poly.type
_entity_poly.pdbx_seq_one_letter_code
_entity_poly.pdbx_strand_id
1 'polypeptide(L)'
;MMITNNFKKTLLLSLFFVASICSAFSKPHESISVKNVDELQKAVSYLNQGQVKHIVLKPGSYQVFRRLKINSNNVTISGASDDASDVVISGNGMKASKSVGIIFDISGSHVTIRNLTLQ
;
A
#
# COMPACT_ATOMS: atom_id res chain seq x y z
N MET A 1 -52.82 37.70 25.01
CA MET A 1 -52.88 36.37 25.68
C MET A 1 -53.84 35.52 24.85
N MET A 2 -53.52 34.42 24.16
CA MET A 2 -52.32 33.60 23.94
C MET A 2 -52.68 32.72 22.72
N ILE A 3 -51.82 32.63 21.70
CA ILE A 3 -52.04 31.79 20.49
C ILE A 3 -51.59 30.37 20.84
N THR A 4 -52.44 29.35 20.67
CA THR A 4 -52.10 27.94 20.90
C THR A 4 -52.08 27.12 19.61
N ASN A 5 -50.86 26.87 19.13
CA ASN A 5 -50.27 25.62 18.66
C ASN A 5 -51.07 24.65 17.76
N ASN A 6 -50.73 24.66 16.46
CA ASN A 6 -50.91 23.55 15.53
C ASN A 6 -49.58 23.12 14.85
N PHE A 7 -48.55 22.87 15.67
CA PHE A 7 -47.20 22.50 15.20
C PHE A 7 -46.84 21.02 15.43
N LYS A 8 -47.81 20.10 15.39
CA LYS A 8 -47.61 18.69 15.83
C LYS A 8 -47.76 17.60 14.77
N LYS A 9 -47.78 17.88 13.46
CA LYS A 9 -48.03 16.79 12.48
C LYS A 9 -47.08 16.63 11.30
N THR A 10 -45.91 17.27 11.31
CA THR A 10 -44.93 17.11 10.21
C THR A 10 -43.49 16.97 10.71
N LEU A 11 -43.29 16.23 11.80
CA LEU A 11 -41.94 16.00 12.36
C LEU A 11 -41.71 14.54 12.75
N LEU A 12 -42.16 13.59 11.92
CA LEU A 12 -42.06 12.16 12.24
C LEU A 12 -41.76 11.26 11.04
N LEU A 13 -41.12 11.78 9.98
CA LEU A 13 -40.72 10.94 8.84
C LEU A 13 -39.38 11.31 8.18
N SER A 14 -38.42 11.83 8.94
CA SER A 14 -37.03 12.00 8.48
C SER A 14 -36.00 11.43 9.46
N LEU A 15 -36.38 10.39 10.23
CA LEU A 15 -35.51 9.74 11.21
C LEU A 15 -35.02 8.35 10.76
N PHE A 16 -34.88 8.09 9.46
CA PHE A 16 -34.50 6.76 8.96
C PHE A 16 -33.48 6.71 7.81
N PHE A 17 -32.66 7.74 7.60
CA PHE A 17 -31.65 7.64 6.54
C PHE A 17 -30.33 8.36 6.78
N VAL A 18 -29.81 8.38 8.01
CA VAL A 18 -28.39 8.74 8.20
C VAL A 18 -27.86 8.02 9.44
N ALA A 19 -27.15 6.91 9.25
CA ALA A 19 -26.06 6.44 10.12
C ALA A 19 -25.91 4.91 10.04
N SER A 20 -25.49 4.39 8.90
CA SER A 20 -24.58 3.23 8.92
C SER A 20 -23.93 3.04 7.56
N ILE A 21 -23.08 3.99 7.18
CA ILE A 21 -21.90 3.63 6.39
C ILE A 21 -20.73 3.97 7.29
N CYS A 22 -20.61 3.21 8.39
CA CYS A 22 -19.37 3.18 9.13
C CYS A 22 -18.40 2.38 8.26
N SER A 23 -17.75 3.06 7.31
CA SER A 23 -16.64 2.49 6.58
C SER A 23 -15.61 2.08 7.63
N ALA A 24 -15.51 0.78 7.90
CA ALA A 24 -14.47 0.24 8.76
C ALA A 24 -13.13 0.59 8.09
N PHE A 25 -12.53 1.70 8.50
CA PHE A 25 -11.17 2.03 8.12
C PHE A 25 -10.30 1.03 8.87
N SER A 26 -10.00 -0.10 8.23
CA SER A 26 -9.04 -1.05 8.79
C SER A 26 -7.73 -0.29 8.96
N LYS A 27 -7.21 -0.27 10.20
CA LYS A 27 -5.87 0.26 10.45
C LYS A 27 -4.92 -0.47 9.48
N PRO A 28 -4.06 0.25 8.75
CA PRO A 28 -3.11 -0.39 7.85
C PRO A 28 -2.37 -1.49 8.61
N HIS A 29 -2.29 -2.68 8.00
CA HIS A 29 -1.49 -3.74 8.59
C HIS A 29 -0.04 -3.25 8.64
N GLU A 30 0.60 -3.34 9.80
CA GLU A 30 1.89 -2.68 10.01
C GLU A 30 2.93 -3.20 9.01
N SER A 31 2.97 -4.52 8.80
CA SER A 31 3.89 -5.17 7.87
C SER A 31 3.30 -6.39 7.15
N ILE A 32 3.76 -6.72 5.94
CA ILE A 32 3.43 -7.96 5.24
C ILE A 32 4.72 -8.69 4.84
N SER A 33 4.79 -10.00 5.08
CA SER A 33 5.91 -10.83 4.64
C SER A 33 5.63 -11.47 3.29
N VAL A 34 6.58 -11.40 2.37
CA VAL A 34 6.48 -11.95 1.00
C VAL A 34 7.65 -12.90 0.71
N LYS A 35 7.42 -13.91 -0.12
CA LYS A 35 8.43 -14.93 -0.46
C LYS A 35 8.67 -15.15 -1.95
N ASN A 36 7.96 -14.42 -2.82
CA ASN A 36 8.11 -14.50 -4.27
C ASN A 36 7.68 -13.19 -4.94
N VAL A 37 7.89 -13.11 -6.26
CA VAL A 37 7.65 -11.90 -7.07
C VAL A 37 6.17 -11.54 -7.14
N ASP A 38 5.26 -12.52 -7.24
CA ASP A 38 3.82 -12.25 -7.33
C ASP A 38 3.29 -11.65 -6.02
N GLU A 39 3.72 -12.20 -4.89
CA GLU A 39 3.42 -11.64 -3.57
C GLU A 39 4.02 -10.25 -3.40
N LEU A 40 5.25 -10.01 -3.88
CA LEU A 40 5.89 -8.69 -3.84
C LEU A 40 5.11 -7.66 -4.66
N GLN A 41 4.67 -7.99 -5.87
CA GLN A 41 3.86 -7.10 -6.71
C GLN A 41 2.51 -6.77 -6.05
N LYS A 42 1.86 -7.79 -5.48
CA LYS A 42 0.61 -7.62 -4.74
C LYS A 42 0.79 -6.75 -3.50
N ALA A 43 1.86 -6.98 -2.73
CA ALA A 43 2.20 -6.19 -1.55
C ALA A 43 2.51 -4.73 -1.91
N VAL A 44 3.20 -4.47 -3.03
CA VAL A 44 3.41 -3.10 -3.54
C VAL A 44 2.09 -2.41 -3.90
N SER A 45 1.13 -3.15 -4.48
CA SER A 45 -0.22 -2.62 -4.73
C SER A 45 -0.93 -2.23 -3.43
N TYR A 46 -0.87 -3.09 -2.40
CA TYR A 46 -1.43 -2.80 -1.08
C TYR A 46 -0.74 -1.62 -0.39
N LEU A 47 0.58 -1.52 -0.53
CA LEU A 47 1.37 -0.41 -0.02
C LEU A 47 0.93 0.91 -0.64
N ASN A 48 0.72 0.94 -1.96
CA ASN A 48 0.24 2.14 -2.67
C ASN A 48 -1.22 2.51 -2.37
N GLN A 49 -2.04 1.53 -1.96
CA GLN A 49 -3.41 1.74 -1.48
C GLN A 49 -3.45 2.19 -0.01
N GLY A 50 -2.30 2.30 0.65
CA GLY A 50 -2.21 2.64 2.07
C GLY A 50 -2.65 1.53 3.03
N GLN A 51 -2.85 0.30 2.54
CA GLN A 51 -3.29 -0.84 3.34
C GLN A 51 -2.16 -1.45 4.17
N VAL A 52 -0.92 -1.31 3.73
CA VAL A 52 0.28 -1.72 4.47
C VAL A 52 1.31 -0.60 4.46
N LYS A 53 2.18 -0.56 5.48
CA LYS A 53 3.29 0.41 5.55
C LYS A 53 4.67 -0.21 5.41
N HIS A 54 4.80 -1.51 5.62
CA HIS A 54 6.07 -2.22 5.54
C HIS A 54 5.94 -3.55 4.78
N ILE A 55 6.80 -3.78 3.80
CA ILE A 55 6.96 -5.08 3.13
C ILE A 55 8.27 -5.72 3.59
N VAL A 56 8.21 -6.97 4.03
CA VAL A 56 9.36 -7.76 4.49
C VAL A 56 9.59 -8.93 3.53
N LEU A 57 10.70 -8.90 2.79
CA LEU A 57 11.10 -9.95 1.86
C LEU A 57 11.80 -11.07 2.64
N LYS A 58 11.30 -12.31 2.50
CA LYS A 58 12.03 -13.49 2.96
C LYS A 58 13.26 -13.73 2.08
N PRO A 59 14.30 -14.39 2.61
CA PRO A 59 15.48 -14.75 1.82
C PRO A 59 15.12 -15.45 0.51
N GLY A 60 15.78 -15.06 -0.57
CA GLY A 60 15.57 -15.61 -1.91
C GLY A 60 15.85 -14.63 -3.04
N SER A 61 15.70 -15.14 -4.26
CA SER A 61 15.90 -14.39 -5.50
C SER A 61 14.56 -14.00 -6.14
N TYR A 62 14.42 -12.72 -6.47
CA TYR A 62 13.21 -12.11 -7.00
C TYR A 62 13.48 -11.54 -8.39
N GLN A 63 13.10 -12.26 -9.45
CA GLN A 63 13.23 -11.77 -10.81
C GLN A 63 12.05 -10.85 -11.17
N VAL A 64 12.30 -9.54 -11.23
CA VAL A 64 11.27 -8.53 -11.45
C VAL A 64 11.26 -8.08 -12.91
N PHE A 65 10.21 -8.49 -13.63
CA PHE A 65 10.00 -8.07 -15.03
C PHE A 65 9.15 -6.80 -15.16
N ARG A 66 8.38 -6.46 -14.11
CA ARG A 66 7.52 -5.28 -14.04
C ARG A 66 8.03 -4.38 -12.93
N ARG A 67 8.27 -3.10 -13.22
CA ARG A 67 8.74 -2.13 -12.22
C ARG A 67 7.85 -2.14 -10.96
N LEU A 68 8.47 -2.06 -9.80
CA LEU A 68 7.84 -1.87 -8.51
C LEU A 68 7.61 -0.37 -8.33
N LYS A 69 6.40 0.09 -8.64
CA LYS A 69 6.03 1.50 -8.50
C LYS A 69 5.70 1.80 -7.05
N ILE A 70 6.41 2.75 -6.42
CA ILE A 70 6.20 3.17 -5.02
C ILE A 70 5.77 4.64 -5.01
N ASN A 71 4.48 4.89 -4.90
CA ASN A 71 3.92 6.26 -4.87
C ASN A 71 3.39 6.68 -3.50
N SER A 72 3.41 5.78 -2.52
CA SER A 72 3.00 6.07 -1.15
C SER A 72 4.11 6.67 -0.30
N ASN A 73 3.72 7.56 0.61
CA ASN A 73 4.62 8.22 1.54
C ASN A 73 4.80 7.41 2.84
N ASN A 74 5.97 7.54 3.47
CA ASN A 74 6.31 6.97 4.78
C ASN A 74 6.14 5.44 4.79
N VAL A 75 6.86 4.76 3.91
CA VAL A 75 6.75 3.32 3.67
C VAL A 75 8.12 2.66 3.65
N THR A 76 8.16 1.37 3.97
CA THR A 76 9.40 0.59 4.03
C THR A 76 9.29 -0.68 3.21
N ILE A 77 10.36 -1.03 2.49
CA ILE A 77 10.58 -2.35 1.89
C ILE A 77 11.94 -2.85 2.39
N SER A 78 11.99 -4.02 3.02
CA SER A 78 13.24 -4.56 3.56
C SER A 78 13.38 -6.05 3.39
N GLY A 79 14.62 -6.57 3.36
CA GLY A 79 14.88 -7.97 3.69
C GLY A 79 14.50 -8.30 5.13
N ALA A 80 14.36 -9.60 5.41
CA ALA A 80 14.00 -10.11 6.73
C ALA A 80 15.19 -10.21 7.70
N SER A 81 16.42 -10.27 7.19
CA SER A 81 17.67 -10.28 7.96
C SER A 81 18.42 -8.96 7.77
N ASP A 82 19.57 -8.82 8.45
CA ASP A 82 20.50 -7.70 8.26
C ASP A 82 21.56 -7.99 7.17
N ASP A 83 21.60 -9.21 6.65
CA ASP A 83 22.47 -9.56 5.52
C ASP A 83 21.76 -9.24 4.20
N ALA A 84 22.27 -8.23 3.49
CA ALA A 84 21.69 -7.81 2.21
C ALA A 84 21.84 -8.86 1.09
N SER A 85 22.71 -9.86 1.26
CA SER A 85 22.87 -10.95 0.30
C SER A 85 21.76 -12.01 0.37
N ASP A 86 21.01 -12.07 1.48
CA ASP A 86 19.89 -13.00 1.64
C ASP A 86 18.74 -12.71 0.67
N VAL A 87 18.57 -11.46 0.25
CA VAL A 87 17.51 -11.04 -0.67
C VAL A 87 18.11 -10.36 -1.88
N VAL A 88 17.95 -11.00 -3.05
CA VAL A 88 18.42 -10.47 -4.33
C VAL A 88 17.23 -10.14 -5.22
N ILE A 89 17.05 -8.86 -5.56
CA ILE A 89 16.06 -8.43 -6.55
C ILE A 89 16.79 -8.14 -7.87
N SER A 90 16.47 -8.94 -8.88
CA SER A 90 17.08 -8.84 -10.21
C SER A 90 16.12 -8.16 -11.18
N GLY A 91 16.60 -7.09 -11.82
CA GLY A 91 15.93 -6.45 -12.94
C GLY A 91 16.37 -7.01 -14.29
N ASN A 92 15.86 -6.43 -15.37
CA ASN A 92 16.34 -6.71 -16.72
C ASN A 92 17.58 -5.87 -17.11
N GLY A 93 18.05 -4.99 -16.22
CA GLY A 93 19.08 -4.00 -16.50
C GLY A 93 18.68 -2.96 -17.54
N MET A 94 19.60 -2.02 -17.80
CA MET A 94 19.48 -1.09 -18.92
C MET A 94 19.93 -1.79 -20.20
N LYS A 95 19.03 -1.87 -21.18
CA LYS A 95 19.30 -2.43 -22.51
C LYS A 95 18.90 -1.41 -23.58
N ALA A 96 19.55 -1.47 -24.74
CA ALA A 96 19.18 -0.69 -25.92
C ALA A 96 17.81 -1.16 -26.45
N SER A 97 16.73 -0.69 -25.82
CA SER A 97 15.35 -1.00 -26.18
C SER A 97 14.46 0.22 -25.98
N LYS A 98 13.25 0.19 -26.56
CA LYS A 98 12.28 1.28 -26.41
C LYS A 98 11.81 1.50 -24.96
N SER A 99 12.07 0.54 -24.06
CA SER A 99 11.73 0.63 -22.64
C SER A 99 12.98 0.57 -21.76
N VAL A 100 12.98 1.39 -20.70
CA VAL A 100 14.01 1.39 -19.67
C VAL A 100 13.70 0.29 -18.66
N GLY A 101 14.71 -0.53 -18.32
CA GLY A 101 14.64 -1.48 -17.22
C GLY A 101 14.76 -0.76 -15.88
N ILE A 102 13.68 -0.76 -15.10
CA ILE A 102 13.60 -0.09 -13.79
C ILE A 102 13.07 -1.11 -12.79
N ILE A 103 13.82 -1.36 -11.71
CA ILE A 103 13.35 -2.20 -10.60
C ILE A 103 12.38 -1.38 -9.75
N PHE A 104 12.84 -0.26 -9.18
CA PHE A 104 12.03 0.64 -8.35
C PHE A 104 11.75 1.96 -9.06
N ASP A 105 10.47 2.31 -9.17
CA ASP A 105 9.99 3.59 -9.71
C ASP A 105 9.33 4.35 -8.55
N ILE A 106 10.08 5.26 -7.93
CA ILE A 106 9.72 5.87 -6.64
C ILE A 106 9.33 7.33 -6.85
N SER A 107 8.10 7.66 -6.46
CA SER A 107 7.60 9.04 -6.39
C SER A 107 7.05 9.42 -5.02
N GLY A 108 6.93 8.46 -4.09
CA GLY A 108 6.58 8.70 -2.70
C GLY A 108 7.70 9.38 -1.90
N SER A 109 7.32 10.17 -0.90
CA SER A 109 8.23 10.80 0.06
C SER A 109 8.53 9.89 1.25
N HIS A 110 9.75 9.93 1.78
CA HIS A 110 10.19 9.12 2.93
C HIS A 110 10.01 7.61 2.70
N VAL A 111 10.47 7.14 1.55
CA VAL A 111 10.52 5.71 1.20
C VAL A 111 11.83 5.12 1.69
N THR A 112 11.77 4.03 2.46
CA THR A 112 12.95 3.29 2.91
C THR A 112 13.05 1.96 2.16
N ILE A 113 14.21 1.72 1.54
CA ILE A 113 14.58 0.41 0.96
C ILE A 113 15.88 -0.02 1.62
N ARG A 114 15.91 -1.20 2.27
CA ARG A 114 17.10 -1.66 3.00
C ARG A 114 17.26 -3.18 3.02
N ASN A 115 18.44 -3.65 3.44
CA ASN A 115 18.75 -5.06 3.69
C ASN A 115 18.42 -5.97 2.49
N LEU A 116 18.78 -5.53 1.28
CA LEU A 116 18.60 -6.30 0.05
C LEU A 116 19.63 -5.86 -1.00
N THR A 117 19.87 -6.74 -1.97
CA THR A 117 20.74 -6.51 -3.11
C THR A 117 19.89 -6.22 -4.36
N LEU A 118 20.34 -5.25 -5.16
CA LEU A 118 19.77 -4.93 -6.48
C LEU A 118 20.80 -5.24 -7.56
N GLN A 119 20.37 -5.89 -8.63
CA GLN A 119 21.23 -6.20 -9.79
C GLN A 119 20.47 -6.20 -11.12
#